data_AF-A0A2D8QWL2-F1
#
_entry.id   AF-A0A2D8QWL2-F1
#
_cell.length_a   1.000
_cell.length_b   1.000
_cell.length_c   1.000
_cell.angle_alpha   90.00
_cell.angle_beta   90.00
_cell.angle_gamma   90.00
#
_symmetry.space_group_name_H-M   'P 1'
#
loop_
_entity.id
_entity.type
_entity.pdbx_description
1 polymer ?
#
loop_
_entity_poly.entity_id
_entity_poly.type
_entity_poly.pdbx_seq_one_letter_code
_entity_poly.pdbx_strand_id
1 'polypeptide(L)'
;MNLGLEFGRIAQLFVDNIDTWPAPKGYLKAFDFISGEEKWAVEFPHYWNGGVLATEGGLVFHGNALGTFAAYDKDSGEVLWDFNTYVSMLAPPITYEIDGTQYVSIMTGTGGGDLFSGEPLDPVAKPASLIHSNTGRLLVFALGGQDSLPAPTVRDVTIPEQQIAEVSEEELAEGEILYHDFCAPCHGLVVRSGGVIADLRRMGQGSHDNFDAIVLDGLLAGTGMASFSDSLTSSDTSRIHNYVKARAHEDREVALGNSDAPRLTWQK
;
A
#
# COMPACT_ATOMS: atom_id res chain seq x y z
N MET A 1 7.64 3.00 -26.60
CA MET A 1 7.08 1.64 -26.46
C MET A 1 5.81 1.79 -25.65
N ASN A 2 4.64 1.71 -26.28
CA ASN A 2 3.38 1.60 -25.55
C ASN A 2 3.23 0.11 -25.19
N LEU A 3 3.19 -0.22 -23.90
CA LEU A 3 3.07 -1.59 -23.39
C LEU A 3 1.67 -2.18 -23.66
N GLY A 4 0.76 -1.42 -24.28
CA GLY A 4 -0.64 -1.81 -24.47
C GLY A 4 -1.46 -1.76 -23.17
N LEU A 5 -0.87 -1.22 -22.10
CA LEU A 5 -1.52 -0.99 -20.82
C LEU A 5 -2.12 0.42 -20.83
N GLU A 6 -3.44 0.49 -20.81
CA GLU A 6 -4.16 1.75 -20.77
C GLU A 6 -4.50 2.09 -19.31
N PHE A 7 -3.58 2.81 -18.65
CA PHE A 7 -3.75 3.21 -17.26
C PHE A 7 -4.92 4.18 -17.07
N GLY A 8 -5.20 5.04 -18.05
CA GLY A 8 -6.35 5.94 -18.07
C GLY A 8 -7.69 5.30 -17.69
N ARG A 9 -8.02 4.09 -18.20
CA ARG A 9 -9.29 3.39 -17.91
C ARG A 9 -9.18 2.31 -16.84
N ILE A 10 -8.07 2.23 -16.10
CA ILE A 10 -7.83 1.12 -15.17
C ILE A 10 -8.90 1.04 -14.06
N ALA A 11 -9.40 2.18 -13.59
CA ALA A 11 -10.48 2.22 -12.60
C ALA A 11 -11.80 1.68 -13.16
N GLN A 12 -12.18 2.07 -14.39
CA GLN A 12 -13.37 1.54 -15.05
C GLN A 12 -13.25 0.02 -15.26
N LEU A 13 -12.11 -0.45 -15.76
CA LEU A 13 -11.85 -1.88 -15.94
C LEU A 13 -11.93 -2.65 -14.62
N PHE A 14 -11.46 -2.06 -13.53
CA PHE A 14 -11.58 -2.64 -12.20
C PHE A 14 -13.04 -2.73 -11.77
N VAL A 15 -13.82 -1.64 -11.87
CA VAL A 15 -15.24 -1.61 -11.51
C VAL A 15 -16.06 -2.60 -12.34
N ASP A 16 -15.84 -2.66 -13.65
CA ASP A 16 -16.56 -3.56 -14.56
C ASP A 16 -16.36 -5.05 -14.24
N ASN A 17 -15.27 -5.38 -13.55
CA ASN A 17 -14.85 -6.76 -13.33
C ASN A 17 -14.72 -7.14 -11.84
N ILE A 18 -15.04 -6.24 -10.90
CA ILE A 18 -14.74 -6.43 -9.47
C ILE A 18 -15.28 -7.75 -8.90
N ASP A 19 -16.46 -8.19 -9.33
CA ASP A 19 -17.10 -9.44 -8.90
C ASP A 19 -16.35 -10.71 -9.34
N THR A 20 -15.50 -10.60 -10.36
CA THR A 20 -14.71 -11.72 -10.89
C THR A 20 -13.30 -11.79 -10.32
N TRP A 21 -12.87 -10.75 -9.59
CA TRP A 21 -11.52 -10.69 -9.06
C TRP A 21 -11.40 -11.60 -7.83
N PRO A 22 -10.34 -12.42 -7.75
CA PRO A 22 -10.10 -13.21 -6.56
C PRO A 22 -9.80 -12.27 -5.38
N ALA A 23 -10.31 -12.64 -4.19
CA ALA A 23 -9.91 -11.99 -2.96
C ALA A 23 -8.37 -12.01 -2.84
N PRO A 24 -7.69 -10.86 -2.65
CA PRO A 24 -6.25 -10.83 -2.61
C PRO A 24 -5.71 -11.58 -1.38
N LYS A 25 -4.84 -12.57 -1.61
CA LYS A 25 -4.27 -13.44 -0.58
C LYS A 25 -2.79 -13.69 -0.82
N GLY A 26 -2.07 -14.03 0.23
CA GLY A 26 -0.67 -14.45 0.18
C GLY A 26 -0.49 -15.86 0.72
N TYR A 27 0.62 -16.50 0.37
CA TYR A 27 0.95 -17.83 0.88
C TYR A 27 2.44 -17.93 1.22
N LEU A 28 2.76 -18.50 2.38
CA LEU A 28 4.07 -19.08 2.66
C LEU A 28 3.99 -20.57 2.32
N LYS A 29 4.78 -21.01 1.33
CA LYS A 29 4.70 -22.38 0.80
C LYS A 29 6.02 -23.11 0.98
N ALA A 30 5.96 -24.35 1.46
CA ALA A 30 7.06 -25.30 1.31
C ALA A 30 6.83 -26.15 0.06
N PHE A 31 7.79 -26.11 -0.85
CA PHE A 31 7.74 -26.78 -2.12
C PHE A 31 8.94 -27.71 -2.29
N ASP A 32 8.69 -28.95 -2.69
CA ASP A 32 9.73 -29.86 -3.11
C ASP A 32 10.05 -29.64 -4.58
N PHE A 33 11.22 -29.06 -4.86
CA PHE A 33 11.62 -28.75 -6.24
C PHE A 33 11.99 -29.98 -7.07
N ILE A 34 12.20 -31.15 -6.44
CA ILE A 34 12.49 -32.40 -7.15
C ILE A 34 11.20 -33.07 -7.59
N SER A 35 10.21 -33.23 -6.69
CA SER A 35 8.94 -33.88 -7.03
C SER A 35 7.92 -32.92 -7.65
N GLY A 36 8.06 -31.62 -7.41
CA GLY A 36 7.07 -30.61 -7.79
C GLY A 36 5.87 -30.52 -6.84
N GLU A 37 5.96 -31.13 -5.65
CA GLU A 37 4.86 -31.20 -4.69
C GLU A 37 4.92 -30.07 -3.64
N GLU A 38 3.75 -29.49 -3.34
CA GLU A 38 3.58 -28.63 -2.17
C GLU A 38 3.48 -29.51 -0.92
N LYS A 39 4.39 -29.33 0.04
CA LYS A 39 4.37 -30.06 1.32
C LYS A 39 3.35 -29.46 2.28
N TRP A 40 3.32 -28.14 2.35
CA TRP A 40 2.37 -27.37 3.14
C TRP A 40 2.30 -25.93 2.63
N ALA A 41 1.21 -25.24 2.98
CA ALA A 41 1.01 -23.82 2.73
C ALA A 41 0.31 -23.15 3.91
N VAL A 42 0.80 -21.97 4.29
CA VAL A 42 0.15 -21.06 5.24
C VAL A 42 -0.46 -19.91 4.46
N GLU A 43 -1.77 -19.72 4.58
CA GLU A 43 -2.50 -18.63 3.93
C GLU A 43 -2.46 -17.34 4.76
N PHE A 44 -2.29 -16.21 4.08
CA PHE A 44 -2.42 -14.87 4.65
C PHE A 44 -3.54 -14.11 3.95
N PRO A 45 -4.31 -13.28 4.69
CA PRO A 45 -5.44 -12.51 4.15
C PRO A 45 -5.00 -11.32 3.28
N HIS A 46 -3.71 -11.21 2.99
CA HIS A 46 -3.16 -10.22 2.08
C HIS A 46 -1.88 -10.73 1.42
N TYR A 47 -1.60 -10.24 0.22
CA TYR A 47 -0.37 -10.53 -0.53
C TYR A 47 0.74 -9.55 -0.10
N TRP A 48 1.85 -9.51 -0.86
CA TRP A 48 2.97 -8.60 -0.61
C TRP A 48 3.67 -8.79 0.75
N ASN A 49 3.71 -10.05 1.20
CA ASN A 49 4.42 -10.46 2.41
C ASN A 49 5.94 -10.49 2.18
N GLY A 50 6.69 -10.55 3.27
CA GLY A 50 8.14 -10.46 3.25
C GLY A 50 8.85 -11.73 2.77
N GLY A 51 10.17 -11.61 2.68
CA GLY A 51 11.00 -12.76 2.38
C GLY A 51 11.00 -13.82 3.49
N VAL A 52 11.77 -14.87 3.27
CA VAL A 52 11.82 -16.06 4.14
C VAL A 52 13.26 -16.38 4.53
N LEU A 53 13.43 -16.93 5.73
CA LEU A 53 14.71 -17.45 6.23
C LEU A 53 14.49 -18.84 6.82
N ALA A 54 15.09 -19.87 6.22
CA ALA A 54 15.12 -21.21 6.80
C ALA A 54 16.42 -21.47 7.55
N THR A 55 16.37 -22.23 8.64
CA THR A 55 17.51 -22.57 9.48
C THR A 55 17.66 -24.09 9.66
N GLU A 56 18.87 -24.54 10.00
CA GLU A 56 19.12 -25.96 10.31
C GLU A 56 18.34 -26.43 11.55
N GLY A 57 18.01 -25.53 12.47
CA GLY A 57 17.24 -25.80 13.68
C GLY A 57 15.76 -26.16 13.46
N GLY A 58 15.34 -26.38 12.21
CA GLY A 58 13.96 -26.76 11.90
C GLY A 58 12.98 -25.60 11.85
N LEU A 59 13.47 -24.35 11.76
CA LEU A 59 12.63 -23.16 11.75
C LEU A 59 12.66 -22.44 10.40
N VAL A 60 11.51 -21.89 10.01
CA VAL A 60 11.34 -20.91 8.93
C VAL A 60 10.86 -19.60 9.54
N PHE A 61 11.55 -18.49 9.31
CA PHE A 61 11.15 -17.15 9.73
C PHE A 61 10.54 -16.38 8.57
N HIS A 62 9.46 -15.65 8.84
CA HIS A 62 8.75 -14.86 7.83
C HIS A 62 8.02 -13.67 8.48
N GLY A 63 8.09 -12.51 7.84
CA GLY A 63 7.34 -11.31 8.20
C GLY A 63 6.23 -11.05 7.18
N ASN A 64 5.02 -10.73 7.63
CA ASN A 64 3.86 -10.55 6.74
C ASN A 64 3.42 -9.08 6.59
N ALA A 65 2.50 -8.83 5.65
CA ALA A 65 1.96 -7.49 5.37
C ALA A 65 1.09 -6.94 6.50
N LEU A 66 0.54 -7.82 7.36
CA LEU A 66 -0.24 -7.45 8.55
C LEU A 66 0.62 -7.15 9.78
N GLY A 67 1.95 -7.13 9.63
CA GLY A 67 2.87 -6.70 10.68
C GLY A 67 3.28 -7.80 11.65
N THR A 68 2.94 -9.07 11.40
CA THR A 68 3.41 -10.19 12.23
C THR A 68 4.73 -10.73 11.69
N PHE A 69 5.73 -10.85 12.57
CA PHE A 69 6.94 -11.63 12.33
C PHE A 69 6.83 -12.95 13.08
N ALA A 70 7.00 -14.08 12.41
CA ALA A 70 6.75 -15.39 12.98
C ALA A 70 7.83 -16.41 12.61
N ALA A 71 7.98 -17.41 13.47
CA ALA A 71 8.76 -18.61 13.26
C ALA A 71 7.82 -19.80 13.11
N TYR A 72 8.03 -20.56 12.04
CA TYR A 72 7.22 -21.70 11.65
C TYR A 72 8.05 -22.97 11.74
N ASP A 73 7.43 -24.09 12.09
CA ASP A 73 8.01 -25.41 11.93
C ASP A 73 8.27 -25.67 10.43
N LYS A 74 9.50 -26.08 10.11
CA LYS A 74 9.94 -26.32 8.73
C LYS A 74 9.13 -27.41 8.03
N ASP A 75 8.72 -28.44 8.74
CA ASP A 75 8.16 -29.66 8.15
C ASP A 75 6.63 -29.60 8.09
N SER A 76 5.97 -28.88 8.99
CA SER A 76 4.51 -28.76 9.05
C SER A 76 3.95 -27.39 8.66
N GLY A 77 4.75 -26.32 8.75
CA GLY A 77 4.27 -24.94 8.63
C GLY A 77 3.50 -24.42 9.85
N GLU A 78 3.51 -25.14 10.97
CA GLU A 78 2.90 -24.71 12.24
C GLU A 78 3.59 -23.46 12.78
N VAL A 79 2.82 -22.47 13.25
CA VAL A 79 3.36 -21.30 13.94
C VAL A 79 3.86 -21.71 15.33
N LEU A 80 5.16 -21.60 15.57
CA LEU A 80 5.78 -21.92 16.85
C LEU A 80 6.01 -20.69 17.72
N TRP A 81 6.14 -19.52 17.09
CA TRP A 81 6.31 -18.24 17.74
C TRP A 81 5.89 -17.11 16.80
N ASP A 82 5.33 -16.04 17.35
CA ASP A 82 5.06 -14.81 16.63
C ASP A 82 5.29 -13.56 17.47
N PHE A 83 5.39 -12.43 16.77
CA PHE A 83 5.57 -11.11 17.35
C PHE A 83 4.92 -10.04 16.46
N ASN A 84 4.10 -9.17 17.05
CA ASN A 84 3.50 -8.05 16.34
C ASN A 84 4.49 -6.87 16.26
N THR A 85 4.94 -6.57 15.05
CA THR A 85 5.85 -5.46 14.75
C THR A 85 5.12 -4.15 14.44
N TYR A 86 3.79 -4.20 14.27
CA TYR A 86 2.91 -3.11 13.87
C TYR A 86 3.23 -2.46 12.51
N VAL A 87 4.18 -3.01 11.75
CA VAL A 87 4.63 -2.46 10.47
C VAL A 87 4.76 -3.60 9.47
N SER A 88 4.19 -3.43 8.29
CA SER A 88 4.29 -4.42 7.22
C SER A 88 5.76 -4.70 6.86
N MET A 89 6.09 -5.93 6.48
CA MET A 89 7.47 -6.34 6.16
C MET A 89 7.57 -6.89 4.74
N LEU A 90 8.52 -6.36 3.96
CA LEU A 90 8.87 -6.89 2.63
C LEU A 90 10.24 -7.58 2.63
N ALA A 91 11.18 -7.13 3.45
CA ALA A 91 12.53 -7.65 3.50
C ALA A 91 12.58 -9.10 4.03
N PRO A 92 13.51 -9.94 3.55
CA PRO A 92 13.78 -11.22 4.20
C PRO A 92 14.43 -11.01 5.57
N PRO A 93 14.16 -11.89 6.56
CA PRO A 93 14.96 -11.95 7.77
C PRO A 93 16.38 -12.46 7.47
N ILE A 94 17.32 -12.16 8.37
CA ILE A 94 18.65 -12.78 8.40
C ILE A 94 18.93 -13.35 9.81
N THR A 95 19.86 -14.29 9.90
CA THR A 95 20.38 -14.77 11.19
C THR A 95 21.90 -14.73 11.20
N TYR A 96 22.48 -14.48 12.38
CA TYR A 96 23.91 -14.40 12.60
C TYR A 96 24.23 -14.72 14.06
N GLU A 97 25.51 -14.89 14.39
CA GLU A 97 25.99 -15.17 15.74
C GLU A 97 26.98 -14.10 16.20
N ILE A 98 26.89 -13.70 17.47
CA ILE A 98 27.87 -12.86 18.16
C ILE A 98 28.14 -13.48 19.52
N ASP A 99 29.41 -13.77 19.83
CA ASP A 99 29.87 -14.32 21.11
C ASP A 99 29.06 -15.55 21.59
N GLY A 100 28.75 -16.46 20.66
CA GLY A 100 27.98 -17.69 20.95
C GLY A 100 26.48 -17.48 21.12
N THR A 101 25.96 -16.27 20.92
CA THR A 101 24.52 -15.98 20.91
C THR A 101 24.03 -15.83 19.48
N GLN A 102 23.03 -16.62 19.09
CA GLN A 102 22.36 -16.48 17.81
C GLN A 102 21.31 -15.37 17.85
N TYR A 103 21.31 -14.54 16.82
CA TYR A 103 20.35 -13.48 16.59
C TYR A 103 19.60 -13.72 15.29
N VAL A 104 18.34 -13.29 15.26
CA VAL A 104 17.53 -13.19 14.04
C VAL A 104 17.10 -11.74 13.90
N SER A 105 17.32 -11.13 12.74
CA SER A 105 16.95 -9.74 12.52
C SER A 105 16.13 -9.57 11.26
N ILE A 106 15.23 -8.59 11.29
CA ILE A 106 14.38 -8.23 10.16
C ILE A 106 14.24 -6.70 10.08
N MET A 107 14.25 -6.19 8.86
CA MET A 107 13.90 -4.80 8.57
C MET A 107 12.39 -4.70 8.41
N THR A 108 11.72 -3.95 9.29
CA THR A 108 10.32 -3.59 9.10
C THR A 108 10.20 -2.42 8.14
N GLY A 109 9.13 -2.43 7.34
CA GLY A 109 8.91 -1.48 6.28
C GLY A 109 8.38 -2.17 5.04
N THR A 110 7.32 -1.60 4.47
CA THR A 110 6.82 -1.96 3.14
C THR A 110 7.14 -0.88 2.12
N GLY A 111 6.93 -1.20 0.86
CA GLY A 111 7.15 -0.34 -0.30
C GLY A 111 7.10 -1.16 -1.58
N GLY A 112 7.78 -0.67 -2.61
CA GLY A 112 7.83 -1.37 -3.90
C GLY A 112 6.53 -1.24 -4.69
N GLY A 113 6.30 -2.19 -5.58
CA GLY A 113 5.22 -2.14 -6.58
C GLY A 113 3.79 -2.07 -6.01
N ASP A 114 3.50 -2.66 -4.85
CA ASP A 114 2.15 -2.64 -4.28
C ASP A 114 1.65 -1.23 -3.90
N LEU A 115 2.56 -0.26 -3.77
CA LEU A 115 2.19 1.16 -3.62
C LEU A 115 1.35 1.68 -4.80
N PHE A 116 1.52 1.07 -5.99
CA PHE A 116 0.73 1.37 -7.19
C PHE A 116 -0.76 1.05 -6.98
N SER A 117 -1.06 -0.12 -6.42
CA SER A 117 -2.43 -0.59 -6.21
C SER A 117 -3.17 0.29 -5.22
N GLY A 118 -2.47 0.77 -4.19
CA GLY A 118 -3.02 1.70 -3.21
C GLY A 118 -3.66 1.03 -1.99
N GLU A 119 -4.44 1.79 -1.23
CA GLU A 119 -5.21 1.25 -0.10
C GLU A 119 -6.31 0.31 -0.62
N PRO A 120 -6.37 -0.95 -0.13
CA PRO A 120 -7.36 -1.91 -0.62
C PRO A 120 -8.79 -1.49 -0.25
N LEU A 121 -9.75 -1.96 -1.05
CA LEU A 121 -11.18 -1.84 -0.76
C LEU A 121 -11.61 -2.90 0.25
N ASP A 122 -12.61 -2.56 1.06
CA ASP A 122 -13.25 -3.55 1.93
C ASP A 122 -13.89 -4.66 1.08
N PRO A 123 -13.88 -5.93 1.53
CA PRO A 123 -13.48 -6.41 2.86
C PRO A 123 -12.00 -6.85 2.96
N VAL A 124 -11.12 -6.44 2.04
CA VAL A 124 -9.73 -6.89 2.03
C VAL A 124 -8.96 -6.33 3.24
N ALA A 125 -8.20 -7.19 3.91
CA ALA A 125 -7.46 -6.81 5.11
C ALA A 125 -6.40 -5.74 4.79
N LYS A 126 -6.40 -4.65 5.57
CA LYS A 126 -5.44 -3.56 5.38
C LYS A 126 -4.06 -3.94 5.93
N PRO A 127 -2.96 -3.71 5.19
CA PRO A 127 -1.61 -3.81 5.72
C PRO A 127 -1.42 -3.01 7.00
N ALA A 128 -0.61 -3.49 7.93
CA ALA A 128 -0.34 -2.80 9.19
C ALA A 128 0.20 -1.37 8.98
N SER A 129 0.96 -1.12 7.93
CA SER A 129 1.52 0.20 7.61
C SER A 129 0.46 1.25 7.25
N LEU A 130 -0.72 0.82 6.78
CA LEU A 130 -1.88 1.70 6.57
C LEU A 130 -2.61 2.03 7.87
N ILE A 131 -2.46 1.19 8.91
CA ILE A 131 -3.07 1.38 10.23
C ILE A 131 -2.15 2.19 11.16
N HIS A 132 -0.85 1.89 11.19
CA HIS A 132 0.09 2.34 12.24
C HIS A 132 1.28 3.16 11.73
N SER A 133 1.30 3.53 10.44
CA SER A 133 2.42 4.13 9.68
C SER A 133 3.51 3.15 9.26
N ASN A 134 4.22 3.48 8.19
CA ASN A 134 5.35 2.72 7.66
C ASN A 134 6.69 3.14 8.29
N THR A 135 6.75 3.29 9.62
CA THR A 135 7.97 3.71 10.32
C THR A 135 8.94 2.54 10.41
N GLY A 136 9.87 2.46 9.45
CA GLY A 136 10.82 1.35 9.35
C GLY A 136 11.78 1.23 10.54
N ARG A 137 12.04 0.01 10.99
CA ARG A 137 12.91 -0.32 12.13
C ARG A 137 13.73 -1.58 11.81
N LEU A 138 14.95 -1.65 12.31
CA LEU A 138 15.66 -2.92 12.43
C LEU A 138 15.24 -3.57 13.75
N LEU A 139 14.56 -4.71 13.67
CA LEU A 139 14.24 -5.52 14.84
C LEU A 139 15.22 -6.69 14.92
N VAL A 140 15.72 -6.96 16.13
CA VAL A 140 16.67 -8.04 16.41
C VAL A 140 16.14 -8.86 17.58
N PHE A 141 16.08 -10.17 17.38
CA PHE A 141 15.54 -11.16 18.31
C PHE A 141 16.64 -12.12 18.72
N ALA A 142 16.64 -12.53 19.99
CA ALA A 142 17.49 -13.58 20.53
C ALA A 142 16.74 -14.30 21.67
N LEU A 143 17.15 -15.53 21.98
CA LEU A 143 16.57 -16.28 23.10
C LEU A 143 16.78 -15.52 24.43
N GLY A 144 15.71 -15.38 25.21
CA GLY A 144 15.75 -14.66 26.50
C GLY A 144 15.72 -13.14 26.39
N GLY A 145 15.55 -12.57 25.19
CA GLY A 145 15.33 -11.13 25.02
C GLY A 145 14.05 -10.65 25.73
N GLN A 146 14.13 -9.51 26.40
CA GLN A 146 13.04 -8.94 27.22
C GLN A 146 12.62 -7.53 26.80
N ASP A 147 13.22 -7.00 25.73
CA ASP A 147 12.83 -5.71 25.18
C ASP A 147 11.39 -5.77 24.67
N SER A 148 10.67 -4.66 24.83
CA SER A 148 9.29 -4.53 24.36
C SER A 148 9.20 -3.50 23.25
N LEU A 149 8.30 -3.75 22.30
CA LEU A 149 7.97 -2.81 21.24
C LEU A 149 6.69 -2.06 21.64
N PRO A 150 6.75 -0.75 21.92
CA PRO A 150 5.54 0.00 22.24
C PRO A 150 4.62 0.03 21.02
N ALA A 151 3.33 -0.23 21.26
CA ALA A 151 2.30 -0.13 20.24
C ALA A 151 2.25 1.31 19.69
N PRO A 152 2.38 1.52 18.37
CA PRO A 152 2.25 2.83 17.77
C PRO A 152 0.79 3.31 17.77
N THR A 153 0.62 4.63 17.65
CA THR A 153 -0.71 5.22 17.47
C THR A 153 -1.31 4.80 16.13
N VAL A 154 -2.63 4.65 16.09
CA VAL A 154 -3.37 4.50 14.83
C VAL A 154 -3.26 5.80 14.04
N ARG A 155 -3.04 5.69 12.73
CA ARG A 155 -2.93 6.80 11.79
C ARG A 155 -4.27 7.52 11.70
N ASP A 156 -4.22 8.85 11.71
CA ASP A 156 -5.38 9.65 11.34
C ASP A 156 -5.64 9.50 9.83
N VAL A 157 -6.82 8.97 9.53
CA VAL A 157 -7.30 8.74 8.16
C VAL A 157 -8.47 9.61 7.76
N THR A 158 -8.82 10.61 8.58
CA THR A 158 -9.92 11.52 8.29
C THR A 158 -9.66 12.29 6.99
N ILE A 159 -10.68 12.29 6.12
CA ILE A 159 -10.70 13.04 4.88
C ILE A 159 -11.33 14.41 5.18
N PRO A 160 -10.59 15.53 5.00
CA PRO A 160 -11.15 16.86 5.22
C PRO A 160 -12.21 17.17 4.16
N GLU A 161 -13.13 18.07 4.50
CA GLU A 161 -14.10 18.59 3.53
C GLU A 161 -13.39 19.33 2.40
N GLN A 162 -13.88 19.12 1.18
CA GLN A 162 -13.27 19.62 -0.05
C GLN A 162 -14.15 20.69 -0.69
N GLN A 163 -13.53 21.73 -1.26
CA GLN A 163 -14.25 22.71 -2.06
C GLN A 163 -14.46 22.18 -3.48
N ILE A 164 -15.62 21.59 -3.74
CA ILE A 164 -15.95 20.99 -5.03
C ILE A 164 -16.20 22.07 -6.08
N ALA A 165 -15.54 21.93 -7.23
CA ALA A 165 -15.76 22.79 -8.38
C ALA A 165 -17.02 22.34 -9.15
N GLU A 166 -17.80 23.30 -9.66
CA GLU A 166 -18.93 23.02 -10.55
C GLU A 166 -18.39 22.72 -11.97
N VAL A 167 -18.06 21.45 -12.22
CA VAL A 167 -17.54 20.96 -13.50
C VAL A 167 -18.38 19.81 -14.04
N SER A 168 -18.29 19.55 -15.34
CA SER A 168 -19.05 18.45 -15.96
C SER A 168 -18.47 17.08 -15.57
N GLU A 169 -19.29 16.03 -15.65
CA GLU A 169 -18.78 14.65 -15.48
C GLU A 169 -17.73 14.29 -16.53
N GLU A 170 -17.82 14.87 -17.73
CA GLU A 170 -16.84 14.66 -18.80
C GLU A 170 -15.47 15.25 -18.39
N GLU A 171 -15.44 16.43 -17.79
CA GLU A 171 -14.20 17.02 -17.28
C GLU A 171 -13.61 16.19 -16.13
N LEU A 172 -14.44 15.63 -15.25
CA LEU A 172 -13.99 14.71 -14.20
C LEU A 172 -13.43 13.42 -14.78
N ALA A 173 -14.03 12.88 -15.84
CA ALA A 173 -13.53 11.70 -16.55
C ALA A 173 -12.18 11.98 -17.24
N GLU A 174 -11.99 13.16 -17.82
CA GLU A 174 -10.70 13.58 -18.37
C GLU A 174 -9.63 13.74 -17.28
N GLY A 175 -9.99 14.36 -16.15
CA GLY A 175 -9.12 14.49 -14.98
C GLY A 175 -8.74 13.14 -14.36
N GLU A 176 -9.67 12.18 -14.37
CA GLU A 176 -9.44 10.81 -13.94
C GLU A 176 -8.39 10.10 -14.81
N ILE A 177 -8.51 10.19 -16.14
CA ILE A 177 -7.55 9.59 -17.08
C ILE A 177 -6.15 10.15 -16.82
N LEU A 178 -6.04 11.48 -16.75
CA LEU A 178 -4.78 12.17 -16.47
C LEU A 178 -4.21 11.77 -15.10
N TYR A 179 -5.05 11.67 -14.06
CA TYR A 179 -4.61 11.22 -12.75
C TYR A 179 -4.02 9.80 -12.81
N HIS A 180 -4.68 8.87 -13.50
CA HIS A 180 -4.21 7.49 -13.58
C HIS A 180 -2.91 7.35 -14.38
N ASP A 181 -2.73 8.16 -15.42
CA ASP A 181 -1.51 8.12 -16.24
C ASP A 181 -0.30 8.74 -15.52
N PHE A 182 -0.49 9.80 -14.74
CA PHE A 182 0.63 10.58 -14.19
C PHE A 182 0.81 10.47 -12.68
N CYS A 183 -0.26 10.25 -11.91
CA CYS A 183 -0.25 10.40 -10.45
C CYS A 183 -0.45 9.06 -9.72
N ALA A 184 -1.33 8.20 -10.23
CA ALA A 184 -1.70 6.94 -9.58
C ALA A 184 -0.51 6.00 -9.29
N PRO A 185 0.56 5.93 -10.10
CA PRO A 185 1.71 5.08 -9.78
C PRO A 185 2.38 5.38 -8.44
N CYS A 186 2.23 6.60 -7.92
CA CYS A 186 2.74 6.99 -6.61
C CYS A 186 1.63 7.20 -5.58
N HIS A 187 0.51 7.80 -5.98
CA HIS A 187 -0.57 8.19 -5.08
C HIS A 187 -1.72 7.17 -4.97
N GLY A 188 -1.59 6.02 -5.65
CA GLY A 188 -2.55 4.92 -5.65
C GLY A 188 -3.70 5.11 -6.64
N LEU A 189 -4.28 3.99 -7.08
CA LEU A 189 -5.47 3.97 -7.92
C LEU A 189 -6.64 4.66 -7.23
N VAL A 190 -7.51 5.32 -8.01
CA VAL A 190 -8.71 6.03 -7.51
C VAL A 190 -8.44 6.96 -6.32
N VAL A 191 -7.22 7.52 -6.28
CA VAL A 191 -6.70 8.45 -5.26
C VAL A 191 -6.52 7.81 -3.87
N ARG A 192 -6.42 6.49 -3.79
CA ARG A 192 -6.25 5.74 -2.54
C ARG A 192 -4.80 5.36 -2.32
N SER A 193 -4.02 6.20 -1.65
CA SER A 193 -2.59 5.89 -1.41
C SER A 193 -2.37 4.61 -0.59
N GLY A 194 -1.34 3.83 -0.96
CA GLY A 194 -0.86 2.66 -0.20
C GLY A 194 -0.17 3.00 1.13
N GLY A 195 -0.16 4.28 1.53
CA GLY A 195 0.21 4.72 2.87
C GLY A 195 1.66 5.15 3.05
N VAL A 196 2.52 4.91 2.06
CA VAL A 196 3.93 5.35 2.04
C VAL A 196 4.08 6.73 1.42
N ILE A 197 3.37 7.00 0.33
CA ILE A 197 3.29 8.32 -0.31
C ILE A 197 2.03 9.05 0.21
N ALA A 198 2.01 10.37 0.10
CA ALA A 198 0.88 11.19 0.53
C ALA A 198 -0.45 10.72 -0.10
N ASP A 199 -1.51 10.67 0.70
CA ASP A 199 -2.88 10.42 0.24
C ASP A 199 -3.51 11.74 -0.17
N LEU A 200 -3.71 11.95 -1.47
CA LEU A 200 -4.18 13.23 -2.00
C LEU A 200 -5.63 13.53 -1.62
N ARG A 201 -6.40 12.53 -1.16
CA ARG A 201 -7.74 12.79 -0.58
C ARG A 201 -7.66 13.62 0.70
N ARG A 202 -6.52 13.58 1.40
CA ARG A 202 -6.28 14.28 2.68
C ARG A 202 -5.51 15.57 2.51
N MET A 203 -5.48 16.11 1.29
CA MET A 203 -4.83 17.37 0.99
C MET A 203 -5.43 18.50 1.85
N GLY A 204 -4.55 19.29 2.47
CA GLY A 204 -4.94 20.49 3.22
C GLY A 204 -4.94 21.73 2.33
N GLN A 205 -5.54 22.84 2.81
CA GLN A 205 -5.72 24.08 2.03
C GLN A 205 -4.41 24.58 1.40
N GLY A 206 -3.30 24.58 2.15
CA GLY A 206 -2.01 25.03 1.61
C GLY A 206 -1.53 24.20 0.41
N SER A 207 -1.80 22.90 0.37
CA SER A 207 -1.49 22.06 -0.79
C SER A 207 -2.47 22.27 -1.95
N HIS A 208 -3.74 22.59 -1.67
CA HIS A 208 -4.68 23.00 -2.72
C HIS A 208 -4.25 24.32 -3.37
N ASP A 209 -3.87 25.32 -2.57
CA ASP A 209 -3.48 26.64 -3.06
C ASP A 209 -2.20 26.61 -3.90
N ASN A 210 -1.34 25.63 -3.64
CA ASN A 210 -0.05 25.45 -4.31
C ASN A 210 -0.03 24.26 -5.27
N PHE A 211 -1.18 23.76 -5.73
CA PHE A 211 -1.25 22.53 -6.52
C PHE A 211 -0.37 22.59 -7.79
N ASP A 212 -0.50 23.67 -8.59
CA ASP A 212 0.35 23.87 -9.78
C ASP A 212 1.82 24.07 -9.42
N ALA A 213 2.14 24.78 -8.34
CA ALA A 213 3.52 24.93 -7.90
C ALA A 213 4.15 23.59 -7.50
N ILE A 214 3.35 22.67 -6.92
CA ILE A 214 3.80 21.32 -6.57
C ILE A 214 3.99 20.47 -7.83
N VAL A 215 2.99 20.43 -8.72
CA VAL A 215 2.94 19.49 -9.85
C VAL A 215 3.74 19.99 -11.05
N LEU A 216 3.71 21.28 -11.35
CA LEU A 216 4.39 21.87 -12.52
C LEU A 216 5.72 22.51 -12.14
N ASP A 217 5.77 23.32 -11.07
CA ASP A 217 7.00 24.06 -10.74
C ASP A 217 7.99 23.26 -9.88
N GLY A 218 7.60 22.05 -9.43
CA GLY A 218 8.47 21.16 -8.68
C GLY A 218 8.75 21.63 -7.25
N LEU A 219 7.82 22.34 -6.61
CA LEU A 219 7.96 22.84 -5.23
C LEU A 219 8.38 21.75 -4.23
N LEU A 220 7.96 20.50 -4.46
CA LEU A 220 8.27 19.33 -3.62
C LEU A 220 9.27 18.35 -4.27
N ALA A 221 10.00 18.77 -5.32
CA ALA A 221 10.98 17.93 -6.01
C ALA A 221 12.11 17.47 -5.08
N GLY A 222 12.52 18.30 -4.12
CA GLY A 222 13.53 17.95 -3.12
C GLY A 222 13.15 16.77 -2.21
N THR A 223 11.85 16.44 -2.14
CA THR A 223 11.33 15.29 -1.37
C THR A 223 10.80 14.16 -2.26
N GLY A 224 11.09 14.20 -3.56
CA GLY A 224 10.75 13.13 -4.51
C GLY A 224 9.45 13.32 -5.30
N MET A 225 8.72 14.43 -5.14
CA MET A 225 7.56 14.76 -5.99
C MET A 225 8.04 15.49 -7.24
N ALA A 226 8.14 14.78 -8.36
CA ALA A 226 8.67 15.31 -9.61
C ALA A 226 7.81 16.47 -10.17
N SER A 227 8.46 17.35 -10.93
CA SER A 227 7.76 18.28 -11.82
C SER A 227 7.29 17.54 -13.07
N PHE A 228 6.11 17.89 -13.54
CA PHE A 228 5.48 17.37 -14.75
C PHE A 228 5.28 18.47 -15.81
N SER A 229 6.01 19.60 -15.72
CA SER A 229 5.84 20.73 -16.66
C SER A 229 6.19 20.41 -18.11
N ASP A 230 6.88 19.29 -18.36
CA ASP A 230 7.20 18.79 -19.70
C ASP A 230 6.07 17.95 -20.32
N SER A 231 5.07 17.57 -19.53
CA SER A 231 4.03 16.60 -19.89
C SER A 231 2.61 17.11 -19.62
N LEU A 232 2.43 18.00 -18.65
CA LEU A 232 1.14 18.54 -18.22
C LEU A 232 1.10 20.07 -18.35
N THR A 233 -0.09 20.58 -18.66
CA THR A 233 -0.40 22.01 -18.63
C THR A 233 -1.18 22.38 -17.36
N SER A 234 -1.31 23.67 -17.06
CA SER A 234 -2.18 24.15 -15.95
C SER A 234 -3.65 23.76 -16.13
N SER A 235 -4.11 23.58 -17.38
CA SER A 235 -5.44 23.04 -17.64
C SER A 235 -5.55 21.57 -17.23
N ASP A 236 -4.52 20.77 -17.47
CA ASP A 236 -4.49 19.35 -17.09
C ASP A 236 -4.43 19.19 -15.58
N THR A 237 -3.61 19.98 -14.89
CA THR A 237 -3.52 19.97 -13.43
C THR A 237 -4.80 20.43 -12.77
N SER A 238 -5.51 21.42 -13.34
CA SER A 238 -6.85 21.81 -12.87
C SER A 238 -7.85 20.65 -12.95
N ARG A 239 -7.85 19.88 -14.05
CA ARG A 239 -8.74 18.71 -14.22
C ARG A 239 -8.40 17.59 -13.23
N ILE A 240 -7.11 17.28 -13.07
CA ILE A 240 -6.63 16.32 -12.06
C ILE A 240 -7.07 16.78 -10.67
N HIS A 241 -6.92 18.07 -10.34
CA HIS A 241 -7.29 18.60 -9.04
C HIS A 241 -8.78 18.48 -8.76
N ASN A 242 -9.62 18.77 -9.76
CA ASN A 242 -11.07 18.61 -9.65
C ASN A 242 -11.45 17.14 -9.43
N TYR A 243 -10.83 16.21 -10.16
CA TYR A 243 -11.01 14.77 -9.95
C TYR A 243 -10.59 14.33 -8.53
N VAL A 244 -9.42 14.76 -8.05
CA VAL A 244 -8.92 14.44 -6.69
C VAL A 244 -9.90 14.91 -5.62
N LYS A 245 -10.43 16.13 -5.73
CA LYS A 245 -11.42 16.67 -4.80
C LYS A 245 -12.73 15.88 -4.85
N ALA A 246 -13.19 15.52 -6.05
CA ALA A 246 -14.39 14.71 -6.22
C ALA A 246 -14.24 13.31 -5.57
N ARG A 247 -13.11 12.62 -5.81
CA ARG A 247 -12.80 11.32 -5.17
C ARG A 247 -12.73 11.41 -3.65
N ALA A 248 -12.10 12.46 -3.14
CA ALA A 248 -12.03 12.72 -1.71
C ALA A 248 -13.44 12.93 -1.10
N HIS A 249 -14.31 13.66 -1.79
CA HIS A 249 -15.70 13.85 -1.36
C HIS A 249 -16.48 12.54 -1.32
N GLU A 250 -16.44 11.74 -2.39
CA GLU A 250 -17.12 10.43 -2.45
C GLU A 250 -16.71 9.50 -1.29
N ASP A 251 -15.40 9.37 -1.03
CA ASP A 251 -14.92 8.53 0.08
C ASP A 251 -15.24 9.11 1.46
N ARG A 252 -15.31 10.44 1.58
CA ARG A 252 -15.71 11.12 2.81
C ARG A 252 -17.18 10.89 3.13
N GLU A 253 -18.07 10.96 2.15
CA GLU A 253 -19.51 10.74 2.37
C GLU A 253 -19.78 9.31 2.86
N VAL A 254 -19.04 8.32 2.35
CA VAL A 254 -19.08 6.94 2.88
C VAL A 254 -18.55 6.89 4.30
N ALA A 255 -17.41 7.53 4.59
CA ALA A 255 -16.84 7.55 5.94
C ALA A 255 -17.75 8.24 6.97
N LEU A 256 -18.60 9.17 6.55
CA LEU A 256 -19.62 9.83 7.37
C LEU A 256 -20.93 9.04 7.49
N GLY A 257 -21.10 7.96 6.72
CA GLY A 257 -22.34 7.17 6.67
C GLY A 257 -23.47 7.82 5.86
N ASN A 258 -23.14 8.77 4.99
CA ASN A 258 -24.11 9.44 4.10
C ASN A 258 -24.34 8.66 2.79
N SER A 259 -23.44 7.73 2.44
CA SER A 259 -23.55 6.82 1.29
C SER A 259 -23.06 5.42 1.66
N ASP A 260 -23.64 4.39 1.04
CA ASP A 260 -23.24 2.98 1.24
C ASP A 260 -21.94 2.63 0.52
N ALA A 261 -21.65 3.30 -0.61
CA ALA A 261 -20.46 3.06 -1.42
C ALA A 261 -20.02 4.33 -2.17
N PRO A 262 -18.72 4.50 -2.44
CA PRO A 262 -18.22 5.68 -3.16
C PRO A 262 -18.34 5.47 -4.67
N ARG A 263 -18.58 6.54 -5.44
CA ARG A 263 -18.33 6.50 -6.88
C ARG A 263 -16.82 6.44 -7.14
N LEU A 264 -16.38 5.36 -7.79
CA LEU A 264 -14.95 5.13 -8.06
C LEU A 264 -14.47 5.73 -9.40
N THR A 265 -15.39 5.97 -10.35
CA THR A 265 -15.05 6.45 -11.70
C THR A 265 -16.15 7.36 -12.28
N TRP A 266 -15.75 8.33 -13.10
CA TRP A 266 -16.61 9.17 -13.93
C TRP A 266 -16.57 8.82 -15.42
N GLN A 267 -15.77 7.82 -15.79
CA GLN A 267 -15.70 7.30 -17.15
C GLN A 267 -17.00 6.56 -17.51
N LYS A 268 -17.27 6.43 -18.81
CA LYS A 268 -18.47 5.78 -19.36
C LYS A 268 -18.08 4.66 -20.32
#